data_AF-A0A077LBX0-F1
#
_entry.id   AF-A0A077LBX0-F1
#
_cell.length_a   1.000
_cell.length_b   1.000
_cell.length_c   1.000
_cell.angle_alpha   90.00
_cell.angle_beta   90.00
_cell.angle_gamma   90.00
#
_symmetry.space_group_name_H-M   'P 1'
#
loop_
_entity.id
_entity.type
_entity.pdbx_description
1 polymer ?
#
loop_
_entity_poly.entity_id
_entity_poly.type
_entity_poly.pdbx_seq_one_letter_code
_entity_poly.pdbx_strand_id
1 'polypeptide(L)'
;MVSSIWGEMPQVEIRTPKARETAPVASSEQARQVLREIGENAIALNTPAMERQRMKPLFKDFNPEQITPKELSKAGMVLYKFGLIDNLTADLMSRAGAEFDKNGKVINADQPINALEFLAQRIVEMKEKTLWGDRYAEALLPDYIRTIHIVQNLRVFAESGDSPEMVKIKAQERNGTRPVTRNATAP
;
A
#
# COMPACT_ATOMS: atom_id res chain seq x y z
N MET A 1 33.32 43.63 -47.01
CA MET A 1 32.33 42.56 -47.27
C MET A 1 32.77 41.35 -46.45
N VAL A 2 32.03 40.99 -45.42
CA VAL A 2 32.37 39.86 -44.53
C VAL A 2 31.38 38.74 -44.85
N SER A 3 31.87 37.65 -45.42
CA SER A 3 31.07 36.46 -45.73
C SER A 3 30.92 35.60 -44.49
N SER A 4 29.68 35.41 -44.04
CA SER A 4 29.35 34.49 -42.94
C SER A 4 29.60 33.04 -43.36
N ILE A 5 30.47 32.34 -42.62
CA ILE A 5 30.95 30.97 -42.86
C ILE A 5 30.07 29.93 -42.12
N TRP A 6 28.81 30.27 -41.86
CA TRP A 6 27.89 29.42 -41.11
C TRP A 6 26.70 29.09 -41.99
N GLY A 7 26.76 27.91 -42.62
CA GLY A 7 25.63 27.33 -43.33
C GLY A 7 24.45 27.12 -42.38
N GLU A 8 23.25 27.31 -42.90
CA GLU A 8 22.00 27.11 -42.18
C GLU A 8 21.95 25.69 -41.61
N MET A 9 22.05 25.56 -40.28
CA MET A 9 21.85 24.28 -39.62
C MET A 9 20.35 23.93 -39.67
N PRO A 10 19.97 22.70 -40.04
CA PRO A 10 18.57 22.29 -40.03
C PRO A 10 18.02 22.40 -38.61
N GLN A 11 16.84 23.00 -38.49
CA GLN A 11 16.11 23.14 -37.23
C GLN A 11 15.86 21.73 -36.66
N VAL A 12 16.49 21.41 -35.54
CA VAL A 12 16.20 20.17 -34.80
C VAL A 12 14.83 20.36 -34.16
N GLU A 13 13.80 19.79 -34.78
CA GLU A 13 12.49 19.64 -34.14
C GLU A 13 12.63 18.67 -32.98
N ILE A 14 12.71 19.22 -31.76
CA ILE A 14 12.55 18.43 -30.54
C ILE A 14 11.10 17.98 -30.53
N ARG A 15 10.85 16.75 -30.97
CA ARG A 15 9.57 16.08 -30.75
C ARG A 15 9.38 15.98 -29.25
N THR A 16 8.55 16.87 -28.70
CA THR A 16 8.08 16.77 -27.33
C THR A 16 7.51 15.36 -27.17
N PRO A 17 8.01 14.54 -26.22
CA PRO A 17 7.41 13.24 -26.00
C PRO A 17 5.94 13.48 -25.71
N LYS A 18 5.07 12.78 -26.46
CA LYS A 18 3.63 12.76 -26.24
C LYS A 18 3.43 12.59 -24.74
N ALA A 19 2.72 13.54 -24.10
CA ALA A 19 2.43 13.46 -22.67
C ALA A 19 1.99 12.04 -22.38
N ARG A 20 2.73 11.36 -21.48
CA ARG A 20 2.47 9.96 -21.12
C ARG A 20 0.98 9.88 -20.82
N GLU A 21 0.24 9.22 -21.72
CA GLU A 21 -1.16 8.93 -21.48
C GLU A 21 -1.16 8.24 -20.13
N THR A 22 -1.73 8.90 -19.13
CA THR A 22 -1.88 8.32 -17.80
C THR A 22 -2.53 6.98 -18.04
N ALA A 23 -1.79 5.90 -17.77
CA ALA A 23 -2.33 4.55 -17.90
C ALA A 23 -3.73 4.56 -17.27
N PRO A 24 -4.73 3.99 -17.94
CA PRO A 24 -6.10 4.04 -17.45
C PRO A 24 -6.08 3.59 -16.00
N VAL A 25 -6.49 4.48 -15.10
CA VAL A 25 -6.58 4.18 -13.67
C VAL A 25 -7.39 2.89 -13.58
N ALA A 26 -6.77 1.82 -13.06
CA ALA A 26 -7.40 0.52 -13.00
C ALA A 26 -8.79 0.68 -12.35
N SER A 27 -9.81 0.13 -12.99
CA SER A 27 -11.18 0.31 -12.52
C SER A 27 -11.32 -0.19 -11.08
N SER A 28 -12.24 0.39 -10.31
CA SER A 28 -12.50 -0.05 -8.94
C SER A 28 -12.80 -1.56 -8.84
N GLU A 29 -13.35 -2.16 -9.90
CA GLU A 29 -13.56 -3.59 -10.02
C GLU A 29 -12.26 -4.40 -10.13
N GLN A 30 -11.28 -3.93 -10.91
CA GLN A 30 -9.96 -4.55 -11.02
C GLN A 30 -9.21 -4.48 -9.69
N ALA A 31 -9.27 -3.35 -9.01
CA ALA A 31 -8.66 -3.20 -7.69
C ALA A 31 -9.27 -4.19 -6.67
N ARG A 32 -10.61 -4.35 -6.66
CA ARG A 32 -11.29 -5.35 -5.83
C ARG A 32 -10.91 -6.78 -6.19
N GLN A 33 -10.73 -7.08 -7.47
CA GLN A 33 -10.28 -8.39 -7.92
C GLN A 33 -8.86 -8.69 -7.42
N VAL A 34 -7.95 -7.72 -7.52
CA VAL A 34 -6.59 -7.85 -6.97
C VAL A 34 -6.61 -8.08 -5.45
N LEU A 35 -7.44 -7.35 -4.71
CA LEU A 35 -7.57 -7.56 -3.27
C LEU A 35 -8.04 -8.98 -2.91
N ARG A 36 -8.95 -9.55 -3.72
CA ARG A 36 -9.37 -10.96 -3.56
C ARG A 36 -8.25 -11.95 -3.86
N GLU A 37 -7.46 -11.69 -4.90
CA GLU A 37 -6.34 -12.55 -5.29
C GLU A 37 -5.20 -12.55 -4.27
N ILE A 38 -4.92 -11.40 -3.68
CA ILE A 38 -3.89 -11.25 -2.63
C ILE A 38 -4.29 -12.03 -1.37
N GLY A 39 -5.58 -11.99 -1.03
CA GLY A 39 -6.11 -12.69 0.14
C GLY A 39 -5.69 -12.02 1.45
N GLU A 40 -5.46 -12.85 2.47
CA GLU A 40 -5.12 -12.41 3.82
C GLU A 40 -3.82 -13.05 4.29
N ASN A 41 -3.00 -12.29 5.01
CA ASN A 41 -1.81 -12.79 5.66
C ASN A 41 -1.70 -12.26 7.09
N ALA A 42 -2.15 -13.06 8.05
CA ALA A 42 -2.22 -12.66 9.46
C ALA A 42 -0.86 -12.39 10.12
N ILE A 43 0.24 -12.93 9.57
CA ILE A 43 1.60 -12.74 10.11
C ILE A 43 2.32 -11.50 9.58
N ALA A 44 1.70 -10.76 8.64
CA ALA A 44 2.32 -9.57 8.04
C ALA A 44 2.53 -8.42 9.04
N LEU A 45 1.83 -8.43 10.17
CA LEU A 45 1.95 -7.44 11.23
C LEU A 45 1.97 -8.15 12.60
N ASN A 46 2.96 -7.83 13.43
CA ASN A 46 3.10 -8.45 14.76
C ASN A 46 2.13 -7.83 15.78
N THR A 47 0.84 -8.15 15.65
CA THR A 47 -0.20 -7.65 16.56
C THR A 47 -0.03 -8.12 18.01
N PRO A 48 0.55 -9.30 18.34
CA PRO A 48 0.87 -9.63 19.73
C PRO A 48 1.91 -8.70 20.36
N ALA A 49 2.87 -8.17 19.59
CA ALA A 49 3.79 -7.15 20.07
C ALA A 49 3.06 -5.82 20.30
N MET A 50 2.14 -5.45 19.39
CA MET A 50 1.33 -4.24 19.52
C MET A 50 0.41 -4.27 20.75
N GLU A 51 -0.19 -5.42 21.04
CA GLU A 51 -1.03 -5.63 22.22
C GLU A 51 -0.21 -5.49 23.51
N ARG A 52 0.96 -6.14 23.58
CA ARG A 52 1.91 -6.01 24.72
C ARG A 52 2.32 -4.55 24.97
N GLN A 53 2.46 -3.77 23.91
CA GLN A 53 2.78 -2.35 23.96
C GLN A 53 1.54 -1.45 24.13
N ARG A 54 0.34 -2.02 24.29
CA ARG A 54 -0.94 -1.32 24.48
C ARG A 54 -1.22 -0.29 23.39
N MET A 55 -0.89 -0.62 22.13
CA MET A 55 -0.94 0.33 21.01
C MET A 55 -2.32 0.60 20.45
N LYS A 56 -3.37 -0.16 20.84
CA LYS A 56 -4.73 0.00 20.30
C LYS A 56 -5.23 1.46 20.28
N PRO A 57 -5.05 2.28 21.35
CA PRO A 57 -5.51 3.67 21.34
C PRO A 57 -4.84 4.56 20.29
N LEU A 58 -3.65 4.19 19.80
CA LEU A 58 -2.92 4.95 18.76
C LEU A 58 -3.56 4.82 17.37
N PHE A 59 -4.35 3.77 17.17
CA PHE A 59 -5.02 3.45 15.91
C PHE A 59 -6.54 3.50 16.05
N LYS A 60 -7.03 4.23 17.06
CA LYS A 60 -8.47 4.44 17.23
C LYS A 60 -9.04 5.04 15.94
N ASP A 61 -10.20 4.54 15.51
CA ASP A 61 -10.92 5.01 14.33
C ASP A 61 -10.15 4.82 13.00
N PHE A 62 -9.09 3.99 13.00
CA PHE A 62 -8.36 3.65 11.78
C PHE A 62 -9.26 2.83 10.83
N ASN A 63 -9.69 3.47 9.75
CA ASN A 63 -10.48 2.84 8.69
C ASN A 63 -9.79 3.05 7.32
N PRO A 64 -9.09 2.04 6.78
CA PRO A 64 -8.33 2.21 5.54
C PRO A 64 -9.20 2.45 4.29
N GLU A 65 -10.51 2.22 4.36
CA GLU A 65 -11.44 2.53 3.25
C GLU A 65 -11.89 4.00 3.26
N GLN A 66 -11.72 4.69 4.39
CA GLN A 66 -12.06 6.10 4.60
C GLN A 66 -11.01 6.75 5.51
N ILE A 67 -9.78 6.88 4.99
CA ILE A 67 -8.65 7.47 5.73
C ILE A 67 -8.05 8.63 4.95
N THR A 68 -7.59 9.68 5.63
CA THR A 68 -6.81 10.73 4.95
C THR A 68 -5.37 10.25 4.71
N PRO A 69 -4.70 10.70 3.62
CA PRO A 69 -3.26 10.43 3.41
C PRO A 69 -2.39 10.79 4.63
N LYS A 70 -2.75 11.86 5.35
CA LYS A 70 -2.07 12.28 6.57
C LYS A 70 -2.19 11.28 7.71
N GLU A 71 -3.39 10.74 7.96
CA GLU A 71 -3.61 9.72 8.99
C GLU A 71 -2.93 8.40 8.64
N LEU A 72 -2.98 7.99 7.38
CA LEU A 72 -2.29 6.79 6.91
C LEU A 72 -0.77 6.91 7.05
N SER A 73 -0.22 8.07 6.66
CA SER A 73 1.20 8.40 6.85
C SER A 73 1.60 8.36 8.33
N LYS A 74 0.77 8.94 9.21
CA LYS A 74 0.97 8.88 10.67
C LYS A 74 0.96 7.45 11.18
N ALA A 75 0.02 6.61 10.73
CA ALA A 75 -0.06 5.21 11.12
C ALA A 75 1.20 4.44 10.70
N GLY A 76 1.66 4.60 9.45
CA GLY A 76 2.91 4.00 8.97
C GLY A 76 4.12 4.44 9.78
N MET A 77 4.23 5.73 10.09
CA MET A 77 5.31 6.27 10.90
C MET A 77 5.32 5.72 12.34
N VAL A 78 4.13 5.55 12.95
CA VAL A 78 4.03 4.90 14.26
C VAL A 78 4.54 3.47 14.17
N LEU A 79 4.05 2.67 13.23
CA LEU A 79 4.48 1.27 13.06
C LEU A 79 6.00 1.17 12.84
N TYR A 80 6.57 2.06 12.03
CA TYR A 80 8.02 2.12 11.78
C TYR A 80 8.80 2.43 13.06
N LYS A 81 8.39 3.43 13.84
CA LYS A 81 9.06 3.81 15.10
C LYS A 81 9.08 2.69 16.14
N PHE A 82 8.06 1.83 16.13
CA PHE A 82 7.99 0.65 16.99
C PHE A 82 8.69 -0.58 16.40
N GLY A 83 9.32 -0.47 15.24
CA GLY A 83 10.04 -1.56 14.57
C GLY A 83 9.12 -2.66 14.03
N LEU A 84 7.86 -2.35 13.79
CA LEU A 84 6.84 -3.32 13.33
C LEU A 84 6.81 -3.46 11.81
N ILE A 85 7.29 -2.43 11.09
CA ILE A 85 7.40 -2.40 9.63
C ILE A 85 8.74 -1.74 9.25
N ASP A 86 9.20 -1.99 8.03
CA ASP A 86 10.37 -1.33 7.48
C ASP A 86 10.07 0.08 6.94
N ASN A 87 11.13 0.80 6.60
CA ASN A 87 11.04 2.16 6.08
C ASN A 87 10.32 2.22 4.71
N LEU A 88 10.49 1.18 3.87
CA LEU A 88 9.86 1.13 2.55
C LEU A 88 8.34 1.02 2.68
N THR A 89 7.85 0.13 3.53
CA THR A 89 6.42 -0.01 3.82
C THR A 89 5.84 1.30 4.36
N ALA A 90 6.56 1.96 5.28
CA ALA A 90 6.13 3.24 5.83
C ALA A 90 6.05 4.34 4.74
N ASP A 91 7.02 4.36 3.83
CA ASP A 91 7.04 5.25 2.67
C ASP A 91 5.86 4.95 1.71
N LEU A 92 5.58 3.68 1.41
CA LEU A 92 4.43 3.28 0.59
C LEU A 92 3.10 3.71 1.21
N MET A 93 2.93 3.55 2.53
CA MET A 93 1.75 4.06 3.25
C MET A 93 1.66 5.60 3.16
N SER A 94 2.79 6.31 3.27
CA SER A 94 2.80 7.78 3.22
C SER A 94 2.44 8.36 1.85
N ARG A 95 2.68 7.60 0.77
CA ARG A 95 2.39 7.99 -0.61
C ARG A 95 0.97 7.65 -1.04
N ALA A 96 0.26 6.80 -0.30
CA ALA A 96 -1.05 6.33 -0.73
C ALA A 96 -2.06 7.48 -0.74
N GLY A 97 -2.66 7.72 -1.92
CA GLY A 97 -3.57 8.84 -2.21
C GLY A 97 -2.99 10.25 -2.02
N ALA A 98 -1.66 10.37 -1.88
CA ALA A 98 -1.02 11.66 -1.96
C ALA A 98 -0.93 12.08 -3.45
N GLU A 99 -1.78 13.02 -3.86
CA GLU A 99 -1.59 13.75 -5.11
C GLU A 99 -0.57 14.85 -4.89
N PHE A 100 0.50 14.87 -5.68
CA PHE A 100 1.55 15.87 -5.55
C PHE A 100 1.41 16.94 -6.63
N ASP A 101 1.56 18.21 -6.25
CA ASP A 101 1.74 19.29 -7.20
C ASP A 101 3.09 19.19 -7.90
N LYS A 102 3.28 20.03 -8.91
CA LYS A 102 4.54 20.16 -9.65
C LYS A 102 5.78 20.49 -8.79
N ASN A 103 5.57 20.86 -7.52
CA ASN A 103 6.62 21.17 -6.55
C ASN A 103 6.79 20.05 -5.51
N GLY A 104 6.09 18.92 -5.64
CA GLY A 104 6.15 17.80 -4.71
C GLY A 104 5.34 18.00 -3.42
N LYS A 105 4.41 18.96 -3.37
CA LYS A 105 3.53 19.20 -2.22
C LYS A 105 2.22 18.45 -2.40
N VAL A 106 1.74 17.80 -1.33
CA VAL A 106 0.44 17.10 -1.36
C VAL A 106 -0.70 18.11 -1.53
N ILE A 107 -1.50 17.94 -2.59
CA ILE A 107 -2.63 18.82 -2.95
C ILE A 107 -3.88 18.47 -2.13
N ASN A 108 -4.12 17.18 -1.86
CA ASN A 108 -5.36 16.67 -1.28
C ASN A 108 -5.11 15.86 0.01
N ALA A 109 -4.24 16.35 0.89
CA ALA A 109 -3.81 15.62 2.09
C ALA A 109 -4.93 15.31 3.10
N ASP A 110 -6.02 16.09 3.06
CA ASP A 110 -7.16 15.99 3.98
C ASP A 110 -8.39 15.33 3.32
N GLN A 111 -8.32 14.93 2.05
CA GLN A 111 -9.42 14.22 1.40
C GLN A 111 -9.35 12.72 1.73
N PRO A 112 -10.43 12.11 2.26
CA PRO A 112 -10.45 10.69 2.53
C PRO A 112 -10.30 9.87 1.24
N ILE A 113 -9.52 8.80 1.33
CA ILE A 113 -9.29 7.84 0.26
C ILE A 113 -9.60 6.43 0.74
N ASN A 114 -9.79 5.53 -0.22
CA ASN A 114 -9.67 4.10 0.03
C ASN A 114 -8.22 3.67 -0.23
N ALA A 115 -7.45 3.53 0.85
CA ALA A 115 -6.04 3.18 0.82
C ALA A 115 -5.79 1.78 0.25
N LEU A 116 -6.68 0.81 0.55
CA LEU A 116 -6.57 -0.55 0.02
C LEU A 116 -6.77 -0.58 -1.49
N GLU A 117 -7.76 0.16 -1.97
CA GLU A 117 -8.03 0.28 -3.40
C GLU A 117 -6.88 0.98 -4.12
N PHE A 118 -6.34 2.07 -3.55
CA PHE A 118 -5.17 2.75 -4.11
C PHE A 118 -3.95 1.81 -4.22
N LEU A 119 -3.64 1.07 -3.15
CA LEU A 119 -2.51 0.11 -3.16
C LEU A 119 -2.75 -1.01 -4.19
N ALA A 120 -3.99 -1.50 -4.31
CA ALA A 120 -4.35 -2.52 -5.30
C ALA A 120 -4.22 -1.99 -6.73
N GLN A 121 -4.60 -0.74 -7.00
CA GLN A 121 -4.38 -0.09 -8.30
C GLN A 121 -2.89 0.00 -8.63
N ARG A 122 -2.03 0.32 -7.65
CA ARG A 122 -0.57 0.30 -7.85
C ARG A 122 -0.06 -1.09 -8.21
N ILE A 123 -0.61 -2.15 -7.61
CA ILE A 123 -0.27 -3.52 -7.99
C ILE A 123 -0.68 -3.82 -9.44
N VAL A 124 -1.85 -3.36 -9.91
CA VAL A 124 -2.24 -3.52 -11.32
C VAL A 124 -1.21 -2.84 -12.23
N GLU A 125 -0.84 -1.59 -11.96
CA GLU A 125 0.17 -0.87 -12.74
C GLU A 125 1.54 -1.56 -12.72
N MET A 126 1.95 -2.11 -11.57
CA MET A 126 3.23 -2.82 -11.46
C MET A 126 3.20 -4.17 -12.18
N LYS A 127 2.08 -4.92 -12.11
CA LYS A 127 1.88 -6.14 -12.90
C LYS A 127 2.00 -5.84 -14.39
N GLU A 128 1.35 -4.78 -14.87
CA GLU A 128 1.44 -4.36 -16.27
C GLU A 128 2.88 -4.02 -16.66
N LYS A 129 3.58 -3.15 -15.91
CA LYS A 129 4.97 -2.78 -16.18
C LYS A 129 5.92 -3.97 -16.14
N THR A 130 5.69 -4.93 -15.25
CA THR A 130 6.46 -6.18 -15.17
C THR A 130 6.31 -7.00 -16.45
N LEU A 131 5.10 -7.07 -17.03
CA LEU A 131 4.88 -7.73 -18.33
C LEU A 131 5.65 -7.03 -19.47
N TRP A 132 5.86 -5.73 -19.36
CA TRP A 132 6.70 -4.94 -20.28
C TRP A 132 8.21 -5.02 -19.96
N GLY A 133 8.64 -5.82 -18.98
CA GLY A 133 10.03 -6.05 -18.65
C GLY A 133 10.65 -5.05 -17.65
N ASP A 134 9.84 -4.28 -16.93
CA ASP A 134 10.30 -3.36 -15.90
C ASP A 134 10.72 -4.13 -14.62
N ARG A 135 12.04 -4.30 -14.44
CA ARG A 135 12.63 -4.97 -13.27
C ARG A 135 12.38 -4.24 -11.96
N TYR A 136 12.19 -2.92 -12.00
CA TYR A 136 11.89 -2.15 -10.79
C TYR A 136 10.47 -2.42 -10.33
N ALA A 137 9.51 -2.48 -11.27
CA ALA A 137 8.14 -2.87 -10.96
C ALA A 137 8.05 -4.30 -10.41
N GLU A 138 8.82 -5.22 -10.99
CA GLU A 138 8.91 -6.62 -10.52
C GLU A 138 9.41 -6.69 -9.08
N ALA A 139 10.48 -5.95 -8.76
CA ALA A 139 11.06 -5.92 -7.42
C ALA A 139 10.15 -5.29 -6.36
N LEU A 140 9.33 -4.30 -6.73
CA LEU A 140 8.42 -3.60 -5.80
C LEU A 140 7.10 -4.32 -5.55
N LEU A 141 6.67 -5.20 -6.45
CA LEU A 141 5.38 -5.89 -6.34
C LEU A 141 5.16 -6.56 -4.97
N PRO A 142 6.14 -7.29 -4.40
CA PRO A 142 5.98 -7.92 -3.09
C PRO A 142 5.78 -6.92 -1.95
N ASP A 143 6.36 -5.72 -2.04
CA ASP A 143 6.26 -4.70 -0.99
C ASP A 143 4.89 -4.03 -0.98
N TYR A 144 4.28 -3.81 -2.15
CA TYR A 144 2.88 -3.38 -2.21
C TYR A 144 1.93 -4.43 -1.63
N ILE A 145 2.14 -5.72 -1.95
CA ILE A 145 1.35 -6.82 -1.41
C ILE A 145 1.51 -6.89 0.12
N ARG A 146 2.74 -6.81 0.62
CA ARG A 146 3.04 -6.76 2.07
C ARG A 146 2.33 -5.57 2.73
N THR A 147 2.38 -4.40 2.10
CA THR A 147 1.73 -3.19 2.63
C THR A 147 0.23 -3.36 2.76
N ILE A 148 -0.44 -3.98 1.78
CA ILE A 148 -1.87 -4.31 1.86
C ILE A 148 -2.16 -5.20 3.07
N HIS A 149 -1.41 -6.28 3.26
CA HIS A 149 -1.61 -7.16 4.40
C HIS A 149 -1.41 -6.45 5.74
N ILE A 150 -0.41 -5.56 5.83
CA ILE A 150 -0.18 -4.75 7.04
C ILE A 150 -1.36 -3.83 7.32
N VAL A 151 -1.88 -3.14 6.30
CA VAL A 151 -3.03 -2.24 6.43
C VAL A 151 -4.29 -3.01 6.84
N GLN A 152 -4.52 -4.19 6.26
CA GLN A 152 -5.63 -5.08 6.63
C GLN A 152 -5.51 -5.54 8.09
N ASN A 153 -4.33 -6.01 8.50
CA ASN A 153 -4.12 -6.47 9.87
C ASN A 153 -4.22 -5.33 10.89
N LEU A 154 -3.76 -4.13 10.51
CA LEU A 154 -3.87 -2.94 11.35
C LEU A 154 -5.33 -2.55 11.58
N ARG A 155 -6.17 -2.61 10.54
CA ARG A 155 -7.63 -2.41 10.68
C ARG A 155 -8.22 -3.37 11.70
N VAL A 156 -7.92 -4.67 11.57
CA VAL A 156 -8.45 -5.68 12.50
C VAL A 156 -7.99 -5.40 13.93
N PHE A 157 -6.73 -5.04 14.11
CA PHE A 157 -6.19 -4.68 15.42
C PHE A 157 -6.82 -3.40 16.00
N ALA A 158 -7.06 -2.38 15.17
CA ALA A 158 -7.74 -1.16 15.60
C ALA A 158 -9.16 -1.43 16.12
N GLU A 159 -9.92 -2.28 15.42
CA GLU A 159 -11.29 -2.65 15.78
C GLU A 159 -11.31 -3.56 17.02
N SER A 160 -10.58 -4.67 16.99
CA SER A 160 -10.68 -5.73 18.01
C SER A 160 -9.65 -5.60 19.14
N GLY A 161 -8.43 -5.14 18.84
CA GLY A 161 -7.26 -5.27 19.70
C GLY A 161 -6.51 -6.60 19.53
N ASP A 162 -7.01 -7.50 18.68
CA ASP A 162 -6.49 -8.84 18.45
C ASP A 162 -5.85 -8.97 17.05
N SER A 163 -5.19 -10.12 16.79
CA SER A 163 -4.80 -10.52 15.42
C SER A 163 -6.02 -11.00 14.61
N PRO A 164 -5.97 -10.93 13.26
CA PRO A 164 -7.00 -11.54 12.40
C PRO A 164 -7.27 -13.01 12.71
N GLU A 165 -6.22 -13.78 13.03
CA GLU A 165 -6.35 -15.18 13.39
C GLU A 165 -7.09 -15.36 14.73
N MET A 166 -6.74 -14.57 15.75
CA MET A 166 -7.41 -14.61 17.05
C MET A 166 -8.88 -14.20 16.96
N VAL A 167 -9.21 -13.23 16.10
CA VAL A 167 -10.61 -12.87 15.82
C VAL A 167 -11.37 -14.06 15.22
N LYS A 168 -10.76 -14.77 14.26
CA LYS A 168 -11.36 -15.98 13.66
C LYS A 168 -11.56 -17.09 14.69
N ILE A 169 -10.57 -17.35 15.54
CA ILE A 169 -10.65 -18.33 16.63
C ILE A 169 -11.81 -17.99 17.57
N LYS A 170 -11.88 -16.74 18.06
CA LYS A 170 -12.98 -16.28 18.93
C LYS A 170 -14.35 -16.37 18.25
N ALA A 171 -14.43 -16.12 16.95
CA ALA A 171 -15.68 -16.25 16.19
C ALA A 171 -16.12 -17.72 16.06
N GLN A 172 -15.19 -18.64 15.82
CA GLN A 172 -15.46 -20.08 15.76
C GLN A 172 -15.93 -20.62 17.12
N GLU A 173 -15.29 -20.20 18.22
CA GLU A 173 -15.70 -20.54 19.58
C GLU A 173 -17.13 -20.07 19.88
N ARG A 174 -17.48 -18.82 19.51
CA ARG A 174 -18.85 -18.31 19.65
C ARG A 174 -19.86 -19.10 18.83
N ASN A 175 -19.47 -19.59 17.67
CA ASN A 175 -20.31 -20.39 16.78
C ASN A 175 -20.31 -21.89 17.14
N GLY A 176 -19.74 -22.28 18.29
CA GLY A 176 -19.72 -23.67 18.77
C GLY A 176 -18.84 -24.62 17.96
N THR A 177 -18.02 -24.08 17.05
CA THR A 177 -17.11 -24.88 16.22
C THR A 177 -15.74 -24.83 16.90
N ARG A 178 -15.31 -25.92 17.54
CA ARG A 178 -14.01 -25.93 18.22
C ARG A 178 -12.88 -25.79 17.18
N PRO A 179 -11.93 -24.87 17.36
CA PRO A 179 -10.73 -24.86 16.54
C PRO A 179 -9.95 -26.15 16.80
N VAL A 180 -9.61 -26.88 15.74
CA VAL A 180 -8.70 -28.03 15.83
C VAL A 180 -7.32 -27.47 16.16
N THR A 181 -6.99 -27.39 17.44
CA THR A 181 -5.63 -27.23 17.88
C THR A 181 -4.88 -28.50 17.47
N ARG A 182 -4.06 -28.41 16.42
CA ARG A 182 -3.02 -29.42 16.15
C ARG A 182 -1.98 -29.28 17.26
N ASN A 183 -2.28 -29.83 18.43
CA ASN A 183 -1.30 -29.98 19.49
C ASN A 183 -0.37 -31.15 19.16
N ALA A 184 0.92 -30.82 19.07
CA ALA A 184 2.09 -31.61 19.42
C ALA A 184 2.18 -33.06 18.89
N THR A 185 3.08 -33.26 17.94
CA THR A 185 3.88 -34.48 17.91
C THR A 185 5.35 -34.06 17.89
N ALA A 186 5.94 -33.98 19.07
CA ALA A 186 7.39 -34.00 19.24
C ALA A 186 7.84 -35.47 19.15
N PRO A 187 8.81 -35.81 18.29
CA PRO A 187 9.80 -36.83 18.59
C PRO A 187 10.92 -36.26 19.46
#